data_AF-Q8T5U6-F1
#
_entry.id   AF-Q8T5U6-F1
#
_cell.length_a   1.000
_cell.length_b   1.000
_cell.length_c   1.000
_cell.angle_alpha   90.00
_cell.angle_beta   90.00
_cell.angle_gamma   90.00
#
_symmetry.space_group_name_H-M   'P 1'
#
loop_
_entity.id
_entity.type
_entity.pdbx_description
1 polymer ?
#
loop_
_entity_poly.entity_id
_entity_poly.type
_entity_poly.pdbx_seq_one_letter_code
_entity_poly.pdbx_strand_id
1 'polypeptide(L)'
;MKLLLLAALVASVAGTPTIPQAAKAMYNPDLSEGDIKGIAGQEPGHERAAILGDQYLWSGGVVPYVFGSSVSSSEQSVILDGMADFHAKTCVRFQHRSGEADYIEIVTNDSGCWSYVGTIGGQQRVSLDTYGCIYIGTVIHELMHAIGFYHEHTRNDRDDYVVIDFSHVISGMESNFNKDTYWRYVGEDYNYASIMHYGTYAFSDNWGIDATIVPTDPNVILTEAYDKYEMAQSDANEINTLYSC
;
A
#
# COMPACT_ATOMS: atom_id res chain seq x y z
N MET A 1 -41.37 -29.92 46.43
CA MET A 1 -41.40 -29.36 45.06
C MET A 1 -40.76 -27.98 45.08
N LYS A 2 -39.50 -27.87 44.67
CA LYS A 2 -38.82 -26.63 44.28
C LYS A 2 -37.57 -27.06 43.49
N LEU A 3 -37.72 -27.17 42.18
CA LEU A 3 -36.60 -27.34 41.25
C LEU A 3 -35.82 -26.02 41.25
N LEU A 4 -34.55 -26.06 41.66
CA LEU A 4 -33.60 -24.98 41.43
C LEU A 4 -33.09 -25.14 39.98
N LEU A 5 -33.57 -24.29 39.07
CA LEU A 5 -32.94 -24.14 37.75
C LEU A 5 -31.59 -23.43 37.95
N LEU A 6 -30.49 -24.16 37.72
CA LEU A 6 -29.21 -23.53 37.41
C LEU A 6 -29.29 -23.01 35.96
N ALA A 7 -29.38 -21.69 35.80
CA ALA A 7 -29.10 -21.06 34.52
C ALA A 7 -27.57 -21.05 34.34
N ALA A 8 -27.05 -21.90 33.45
CA ALA A 8 -25.68 -21.79 32.99
C ALA A 8 -25.57 -20.53 32.13
N LEU A 9 -24.87 -19.52 32.62
CA LEU A 9 -24.48 -18.36 31.82
C LEU A 9 -23.43 -18.87 30.80
N VAL A 10 -23.84 -19.07 29.56
CA VAL A 10 -22.89 -19.28 28.46
C VAL A 10 -22.29 -17.91 28.17
N ALA A 11 -21.10 -17.64 28.71
CA ALA A 11 -20.31 -16.52 28.26
C ALA A 11 -19.96 -16.78 26.79
N SER A 12 -20.52 -15.98 25.87
CA SER A 12 -20.03 -15.93 24.52
C SER A 12 -18.59 -15.46 24.57
N VAL A 13 -17.65 -16.34 24.27
CA VAL A 13 -16.27 -15.93 23.99
C VAL A 13 -16.37 -15.13 22.69
N ALA A 14 -16.41 -13.81 22.78
CA ALA A 14 -16.18 -12.97 21.62
C ALA A 14 -14.79 -13.36 21.12
N GLY A 15 -14.72 -14.00 19.94
CA GLY A 15 -13.44 -14.29 19.31
C GLY A 15 -12.68 -12.99 19.17
N THR A 16 -11.36 -13.02 19.45
CA THR A 16 -10.48 -11.90 19.13
C THR A 16 -10.74 -11.48 17.68
N PRO A 17 -10.97 -10.19 17.39
CA PRO A 17 -11.14 -9.73 16.02
C PRO A 17 -10.02 -10.26 15.13
N THR A 18 -10.39 -10.94 14.05
CA THR A 18 -9.42 -11.46 13.09
C THR A 18 -9.09 -10.35 12.09
N ILE A 19 -7.82 -10.01 11.96
CA ILE A 19 -7.33 -9.09 10.91
C ILE A 19 -7.85 -9.59 9.55
N PRO A 20 -8.53 -8.74 8.74
CA PRO A 20 -8.96 -9.11 7.41
C PRO A 20 -7.80 -9.63 6.57
N GLN A 21 -8.06 -10.61 5.72
CA GLN A 21 -7.01 -11.21 4.90
C GLN A 21 -6.30 -10.18 4.02
N ALA A 22 -7.04 -9.21 3.47
CA ALA A 22 -6.47 -8.12 2.67
C ALA A 22 -5.53 -7.24 3.48
N ALA A 23 -5.92 -6.83 4.69
CA ALA A 23 -5.05 -6.06 5.59
C ALA A 23 -3.79 -6.86 5.98
N LYS A 24 -3.97 -8.15 6.31
CA LYS A 24 -2.85 -9.02 6.68
C LYS A 24 -1.84 -9.20 5.55
N ALA A 25 -2.29 -9.20 4.29
CA ALA A 25 -1.41 -9.34 3.14
C ALA A 25 -0.46 -8.15 2.95
N MET A 26 -0.79 -6.98 3.50
CA MET A 26 0.09 -5.81 3.55
C MET A 26 1.12 -5.88 4.68
N TYR A 27 0.99 -6.80 5.65
CA TYR A 27 1.84 -6.83 6.85
C TYR A 27 3.00 -7.81 6.69
N ASN A 28 3.96 -7.47 5.84
CA ASN A 28 5.13 -8.30 5.60
C ASN A 28 6.28 -7.89 6.56
N PRO A 29 6.63 -8.70 7.57
CA PRO A 29 7.53 -8.31 8.66
C PRO A 29 8.97 -8.00 8.22
N ASP A 30 9.38 -8.52 7.06
CA ASP A 30 10.73 -8.35 6.52
C ASP A 30 10.81 -7.20 5.50
N LEU A 31 9.71 -6.48 5.25
CA LEU A 31 9.64 -5.39 4.26
C LEU A 31 9.52 -4.03 4.96
N SER A 32 10.05 -2.99 4.32
CA SER A 32 9.93 -1.61 4.79
C SER A 32 8.48 -1.17 4.72
N GLU A 33 8.02 -0.44 5.73
CA GLU A 33 6.63 0.06 5.84
C GLU A 33 5.52 -1.00 5.68
N GLY A 34 5.87 -2.29 5.72
CA GLY A 34 4.96 -3.42 5.53
C GLY A 34 4.98 -4.05 4.14
N ASP A 35 5.17 -3.29 3.06
CA ASP A 35 5.00 -3.77 1.67
C ASP A 35 6.07 -3.22 0.68
N ILE A 36 7.06 -2.47 1.16
CA ILE A 36 8.15 -1.98 0.33
C ILE A 36 9.33 -2.94 0.43
N LYS A 37 9.57 -3.69 -0.66
CA LYS A 37 10.69 -4.64 -0.74
C LYS A 37 12.05 -3.96 -0.84
N GLY A 38 12.07 -2.72 -1.27
CA GLY A 38 13.25 -1.87 -1.31
C GLY A 38 13.12 -0.77 -2.35
N ILE A 39 14.09 0.11 -2.32
CA ILE A 39 14.18 1.28 -3.20
C ILE A 39 15.24 1.04 -4.26
N ALA A 40 14.96 1.47 -5.48
CA ALA A 40 16.01 1.61 -6.49
C ALA A 40 17.21 2.45 -5.98
N GLY A 41 18.39 1.83 -5.93
CA GLY A 41 19.65 2.52 -5.68
C GLY A 41 19.93 2.98 -4.24
N GLN A 42 19.33 2.36 -3.22
CA GLN A 42 19.71 2.61 -1.82
C GLN A 42 19.91 1.35 -0.97
N GLU A 43 20.90 1.43 -0.08
CA GLU A 43 21.03 0.60 1.12
C GLU A 43 20.00 1.07 2.17
N PRO A 44 19.57 0.20 3.11
CA PRO A 44 18.48 0.49 4.05
C PRO A 44 18.65 1.80 4.83
N GLY A 45 17.63 2.67 4.85
CA GLY A 45 17.55 3.81 5.77
C GLY A 45 17.38 5.22 5.16
N HIS A 46 16.83 5.37 3.95
CA HIS A 46 16.68 6.68 3.30
C HIS A 46 15.36 6.81 2.48
N GLU A 47 14.19 6.66 3.10
CA GLU A 47 12.90 6.59 2.39
C GLU A 47 12.11 7.93 2.46
N ARG A 48 11.21 8.20 1.48
CA ARG A 48 10.72 9.55 1.05
C ARG A 48 9.29 9.49 0.47
N ALA A 49 8.36 10.43 0.69
CA ALA A 49 7.01 10.38 0.04
C ALA A 49 6.96 10.04 -1.48
N ALA A 50 7.94 10.55 -2.26
CA ALA A 50 8.21 10.13 -3.63
C ALA A 50 9.73 9.97 -3.86
N ILE A 51 10.11 9.09 -4.78
CA ILE A 51 11.51 8.77 -5.08
C ILE A 51 12.24 10.00 -5.65
N LEU A 52 13.47 10.22 -5.16
CA LEU A 52 14.31 11.34 -5.61
C LEU A 52 15.46 10.79 -6.46
N GLY A 53 15.55 11.36 -7.67
CA GLY A 53 16.49 10.95 -8.70
C GLY A 53 15.73 10.43 -9.92
N ASP A 54 15.79 11.16 -11.02
CA ASP A 54 15.08 10.82 -12.27
C ASP A 54 15.58 9.48 -12.85
N GLN A 55 16.77 9.01 -12.44
CA GLN A 55 17.30 7.69 -12.81
C GLN A 55 16.50 6.51 -12.24
N TYR A 56 15.62 6.75 -11.27
CA TYR A 56 14.76 5.73 -10.67
C TYR A 56 13.30 5.83 -11.15
N LEU A 57 13.03 6.75 -12.07
CA LEU A 57 11.74 6.85 -12.76
C LEU A 57 11.76 6.02 -14.03
N TRP A 58 10.59 5.50 -14.40
CA TRP A 58 10.43 4.80 -15.67
C TRP A 58 10.57 5.78 -16.84
N SER A 59 11.47 5.46 -17.77
CA SER A 59 11.77 6.35 -18.91
C SER A 59 10.52 6.70 -19.69
N GLY A 60 10.24 8.01 -19.81
CA GLY A 60 9.05 8.55 -20.50
C GLY A 60 7.71 8.17 -19.86
N GLY A 61 7.69 7.73 -18.59
CA GLY A 61 6.49 7.27 -17.91
C GLY A 61 5.95 5.94 -18.43
N VAL A 62 6.75 5.18 -19.19
CA VAL A 62 6.34 3.87 -19.71
C VAL A 62 6.85 2.76 -18.80
N VAL A 63 5.93 1.95 -18.27
CA VAL A 63 6.23 0.80 -17.41
C VAL A 63 5.95 -0.48 -18.20
N PRO A 64 6.97 -1.13 -18.76
CA PRO A 64 6.79 -2.43 -19.40
C PRO A 64 6.41 -3.47 -18.36
N TYR A 65 5.41 -4.32 -18.64
CA TYR A 65 4.99 -5.38 -17.75
C TYR A 65 4.78 -6.72 -18.46
N VAL A 66 4.90 -7.78 -17.68
CA VAL A 66 4.43 -9.13 -18.04
C VAL A 66 3.64 -9.72 -16.88
N PHE A 67 2.69 -10.60 -17.19
CA PHE A 67 2.08 -11.46 -16.19
C PHE A 67 2.91 -12.72 -15.99
N GLY A 68 3.25 -13.02 -14.75
CA GLY A 68 3.81 -14.31 -14.39
C GLY A 68 2.82 -15.45 -14.67
N SER A 69 3.32 -16.68 -14.76
CA SER A 69 2.46 -17.84 -15.05
C SER A 69 1.42 -18.15 -13.97
N SER A 70 1.55 -17.55 -12.78
CA SER A 70 0.59 -17.71 -11.68
C SER A 70 -0.69 -16.89 -11.87
N VAL A 71 -0.65 -15.83 -12.68
CA VAL A 71 -1.74 -14.85 -12.76
C VAL A 71 -2.85 -15.38 -13.67
N SER A 72 -3.99 -15.74 -13.07
CA SER A 72 -5.17 -16.20 -13.80
C SER A 72 -5.80 -15.08 -14.62
N SER A 73 -6.58 -15.43 -15.65
CA SER A 73 -7.26 -14.44 -16.49
C SER A 73 -8.22 -13.52 -15.72
N SER A 74 -8.83 -14.01 -14.64
CA SER A 74 -9.66 -13.18 -13.76
C SER A 74 -8.85 -12.16 -12.97
N GLU A 75 -7.69 -12.54 -12.47
CA GLU A 75 -6.79 -11.63 -11.75
C GLU A 75 -6.19 -10.61 -12.70
N GLN A 76 -5.81 -11.02 -13.92
CA GLN A 76 -5.37 -10.11 -14.98
C GLN A 76 -6.41 -9.03 -15.25
N SER A 77 -7.71 -9.35 -15.24
CA SER A 77 -8.77 -8.35 -15.43
C SER A 77 -8.73 -7.26 -14.35
N VAL A 78 -8.62 -7.63 -13.08
CA VAL A 78 -8.56 -6.67 -11.95
C VAL A 78 -7.29 -5.83 -12.03
N ILE A 79 -6.16 -6.45 -12.41
CA ILE A 79 -4.89 -5.74 -12.56
C ILE A 79 -4.97 -4.72 -13.70
N LEU A 80 -5.57 -5.11 -14.82
CA LEU A 80 -5.77 -4.22 -15.97
C LEU A 80 -6.74 -3.07 -15.64
N ASP A 81 -7.76 -3.30 -14.81
CA ASP A 81 -8.65 -2.24 -14.32
C ASP A 81 -7.88 -1.23 -13.45
N GLY A 82 -6.97 -1.70 -12.59
CA GLY A 82 -6.06 -0.82 -11.83
C GLY A 82 -5.14 -0.01 -12.75
N MET A 83 -4.54 -0.64 -13.78
CA MET A 83 -3.72 0.07 -14.78
C MET A 83 -4.53 1.12 -15.55
N ALA A 84 -5.81 0.87 -15.83
CA ALA A 84 -6.68 1.80 -16.53
C ALA A 84 -6.90 3.10 -15.75
N ASP A 85 -6.89 3.06 -14.41
CA ASP A 85 -7.00 4.25 -13.56
C ASP A 85 -5.81 5.21 -13.80
N PHE A 86 -4.58 4.68 -13.84
CA PHE A 86 -3.39 5.47 -14.20
C PHE A 86 -3.49 6.04 -15.61
N HIS A 87 -3.95 5.25 -16.58
CA HIS A 87 -4.05 5.69 -17.98
C HIS A 87 -5.06 6.82 -18.15
N ALA A 88 -6.12 6.83 -17.35
CA ALA A 88 -7.17 7.84 -17.38
C ALA A 88 -6.75 9.17 -16.74
N LYS A 89 -5.92 9.12 -15.69
CA LYS A 89 -5.63 10.29 -14.83
C LYS A 89 -4.21 10.86 -14.99
N THR A 90 -3.29 10.10 -15.57
CA THR A 90 -1.87 10.46 -15.61
C THR A 90 -1.24 10.27 -16.99
N CYS A 91 0.02 10.67 -17.17
CA CYS A 91 0.80 10.28 -18.36
C CYS A 91 1.52 8.92 -18.26
N VAL A 92 1.46 8.23 -17.11
CA VAL A 92 2.07 6.90 -16.95
C VAL A 92 1.33 5.84 -17.79
N ARG A 93 2.09 4.99 -18.50
CA ARG A 93 1.56 3.95 -19.37
C ARG A 93 2.18 2.59 -19.07
N PHE A 94 1.37 1.72 -18.48
CA PHE A 94 1.66 0.28 -18.43
C PHE A 94 1.49 -0.34 -19.82
N GLN A 95 2.55 -0.96 -20.34
CA GLN A 95 2.54 -1.58 -21.67
C GLN A 95 3.06 -3.00 -21.60
N HIS A 96 2.50 -3.91 -22.38
CA HIS A 96 3.07 -5.27 -22.49
C HIS A 96 4.51 -5.18 -22.98
N ARG A 97 5.41 -5.83 -22.24
CA ARG A 97 6.84 -5.86 -22.56
C ARG A 97 7.08 -6.41 -23.97
N SER A 98 7.88 -5.67 -24.73
CA SER A 98 8.26 -5.93 -26.12
C SER A 98 9.78 -6.08 -26.35
N GLY A 99 10.56 -6.23 -25.28
CA GLY A 99 12.00 -6.49 -25.33
C GLY A 99 12.84 -5.58 -24.43
N GLU A 100 12.18 -4.71 -23.66
CA GLU A 100 12.79 -3.79 -22.70
C GLU A 100 13.55 -4.58 -21.63
N ALA A 101 14.74 -4.10 -21.25
CA ALA A 101 15.55 -4.74 -20.21
C ALA A 101 14.90 -4.57 -18.83
N ASP A 102 14.38 -3.38 -18.58
CA ASP A 102 13.73 -2.99 -17.33
C ASP A 102 12.22 -3.18 -17.46
N TYR A 103 11.61 -3.95 -16.57
CA TYR A 103 10.17 -4.24 -16.60
C TYR A 103 9.69 -4.83 -15.27
N ILE A 104 8.39 -4.75 -15.03
CA ILE A 104 7.75 -5.42 -13.90
C ILE A 104 7.20 -6.80 -14.31
N GLU A 105 7.48 -7.84 -13.52
CA GLU A 105 6.78 -9.13 -13.55
C GLU A 105 5.74 -9.13 -12.43
N ILE A 106 4.47 -9.15 -12.80
CA ILE A 106 3.37 -9.21 -11.83
C ILE A 106 3.09 -10.68 -11.50
N VAL A 107 3.13 -11.02 -10.21
CA VAL A 107 2.94 -12.40 -9.71
C VAL A 107 1.87 -12.45 -8.63
N THR A 108 1.25 -13.61 -8.46
CA THR A 108 0.16 -13.84 -7.50
C THR A 108 0.44 -15.02 -6.56
N ASN A 109 1.61 -15.63 -6.67
CA ASN A 109 2.04 -16.80 -5.89
C ASN A 109 3.16 -16.49 -4.88
N ASP A 110 3.66 -15.26 -4.86
CA ASP A 110 4.49 -14.77 -3.77
C ASP A 110 3.56 -14.34 -2.62
N SER A 111 4.01 -14.45 -1.37
CA SER A 111 3.19 -14.11 -0.20
C SER A 111 3.06 -12.59 -0.07
N GLY A 112 1.84 -12.14 0.21
CA GLY A 112 1.54 -10.74 0.51
C GLY A 112 1.51 -9.80 -0.71
N CYS A 113 1.13 -8.56 -0.43
CA CYS A 113 1.13 -7.46 -1.39
C CYS A 113 2.41 -6.66 -1.16
N TRP A 114 3.19 -6.47 -2.21
CA TRP A 114 4.41 -5.65 -2.13
C TRP A 114 4.97 -5.31 -3.50
N SER A 115 5.76 -4.25 -3.51
CA SER A 115 6.47 -3.76 -4.68
C SER A 115 7.84 -3.20 -4.30
N TYR A 116 8.63 -2.85 -5.31
CA TYR A 116 9.77 -1.95 -5.11
C TYR A 116 9.31 -0.52 -5.35
N VAL A 117 10.03 0.45 -4.80
CA VAL A 117 9.78 1.85 -5.14
C VAL A 117 10.63 2.31 -6.31
N GLY A 118 9.97 2.64 -7.43
CA GLY A 118 10.60 3.04 -8.69
C GLY A 118 11.21 1.89 -9.49
N THR A 119 11.96 2.21 -10.55
CA THR A 119 12.69 1.21 -11.35
C THR A 119 14.05 0.87 -10.76
N ILE A 120 14.28 -0.40 -10.43
CA ILE A 120 15.56 -0.89 -9.85
C ILE A 120 16.56 -1.34 -10.92
N GLY A 121 16.17 -1.31 -12.19
CA GLY A 121 16.88 -1.90 -13.32
C GLY A 121 16.65 -3.41 -13.46
N GLY A 122 16.59 -3.89 -14.69
CA GLY A 122 16.28 -5.28 -15.02
C GLY A 122 14.83 -5.67 -14.70
N GLN A 123 14.61 -6.98 -14.54
CA GLN A 123 13.33 -7.48 -14.05
C GLN A 123 13.17 -7.17 -12.56
N GLN A 124 12.03 -6.57 -12.20
CA GLN A 124 11.56 -6.51 -10.81
C GLN A 124 10.17 -7.11 -10.66
N ARG A 125 9.82 -7.59 -9.47
CA ARG A 125 8.50 -8.18 -9.21
C ARG A 125 7.57 -7.19 -8.51
N VAL A 126 6.29 -7.35 -8.81
CA VAL A 126 5.18 -6.82 -8.01
C VAL A 126 4.36 -8.03 -7.55
N SER A 127 4.22 -8.21 -6.24
CA SER A 127 3.44 -9.30 -5.66
C SER A 127 2.03 -8.82 -5.37
N LEU A 128 1.07 -9.53 -5.93
CA LEU A 128 -0.35 -9.36 -5.68
C LEU A 128 -0.91 -10.73 -5.32
N ASP A 129 -0.56 -11.25 -4.14
CA ASP A 129 -1.02 -12.56 -3.66
C ASP A 129 -2.53 -12.75 -3.92
N THR A 130 -2.87 -13.87 -4.58
CA THR A 130 -4.26 -14.30 -4.79
C THR A 130 -5.06 -14.23 -3.48
N TYR A 131 -4.38 -14.44 -2.36
CA TYR A 131 -4.93 -14.47 -1.00
C TYR A 131 -4.81 -13.13 -0.26
N GLY A 132 -5.28 -12.04 -0.87
CA GLY A 132 -5.48 -10.77 -0.17
C GLY A 132 -5.25 -9.50 -1.00
N CYS A 133 -4.66 -9.60 -2.19
CA CYS A 133 -4.19 -8.42 -2.93
C CYS A 133 -4.99 -8.09 -4.19
N ILE A 134 -5.89 -8.97 -4.64
CA ILE A 134 -6.65 -8.81 -5.89
C ILE A 134 -7.88 -7.92 -5.65
N TYR A 135 -7.60 -6.67 -5.28
CA TYR A 135 -8.55 -5.57 -5.14
C TYR A 135 -8.04 -4.39 -5.96
N ILE A 136 -8.92 -3.68 -6.65
CA ILE A 136 -8.50 -2.58 -7.55
C ILE A 136 -7.61 -1.56 -6.81
N GLY A 137 -8.02 -1.11 -5.61
CA GLY A 137 -7.22 -0.16 -4.84
C GLY A 137 -5.86 -0.70 -4.39
N THR A 138 -5.76 -1.98 -3.99
CA THR A 138 -4.46 -2.62 -3.70
C THR A 138 -3.57 -2.73 -4.93
N VAL A 139 -4.14 -3.09 -6.09
CA VAL A 139 -3.39 -3.08 -7.35
C VAL A 139 -2.84 -1.68 -7.63
N ILE A 140 -3.68 -0.65 -7.51
CA ILE A 140 -3.27 0.73 -7.76
C ILE A 140 -2.14 1.13 -6.79
N HIS A 141 -2.27 0.80 -5.52
CA HIS A 141 -1.27 1.05 -4.49
C HIS A 141 0.10 0.43 -4.84
N GLU A 142 0.15 -0.87 -5.14
CA GLU A 142 1.42 -1.55 -5.47
C GLU A 142 2.05 -1.06 -6.78
N LEU A 143 1.20 -0.71 -7.76
CA LEU A 143 1.65 -0.08 -8.99
C LEU A 143 2.15 1.35 -8.76
N MET A 144 1.57 2.07 -7.79
CA MET A 144 2.00 3.42 -7.41
C MET A 144 3.37 3.39 -6.71
N HIS A 145 3.64 2.38 -5.87
CA HIS A 145 5.00 2.08 -5.42
C HIS A 145 5.94 1.83 -6.59
N ALA A 146 5.57 0.96 -7.53
CA ALA A 146 6.42 0.61 -8.67
C ALA A 146 6.84 1.82 -9.52
N ILE A 147 6.04 2.90 -9.54
CA ILE A 147 6.36 4.14 -10.28
C ILE A 147 7.05 5.20 -9.42
N GLY A 148 7.25 4.97 -8.13
CA GLY A 148 8.15 5.79 -7.30
C GLY A 148 7.52 6.47 -6.10
N PHE A 149 6.40 6.00 -5.57
CA PHE A 149 5.75 6.59 -4.38
C PHE A 149 5.93 5.73 -3.14
N TYR A 150 5.91 6.38 -1.99
CA TYR A 150 5.92 5.76 -0.67
C TYR A 150 4.60 6.10 0.02
N HIS A 151 4.48 5.76 1.29
CA HIS A 151 3.25 5.96 2.01
C HIS A 151 3.00 7.42 2.39
N GLU A 152 1.73 7.81 2.32
CA GLU A 152 1.26 9.12 2.74
C GLU A 152 1.42 9.29 4.27
N HIS A 153 1.15 8.23 5.02
CA HIS A 153 1.17 8.24 6.48
C HIS A 153 2.58 8.23 7.11
N THR A 154 3.62 8.04 6.29
CA THR A 154 5.03 8.15 6.70
C THR A 154 5.67 9.46 6.26
N ARG A 155 4.92 10.37 5.61
CA ARG A 155 5.41 11.72 5.29
C ARG A 155 5.99 12.44 6.51
N ASN A 156 7.00 13.28 6.28
CA ASN A 156 7.65 14.01 7.37
C ASN A 156 6.70 14.98 8.14
N ASP A 157 5.68 15.51 7.45
CA ASP A 157 4.64 16.40 7.96
C ASP A 157 3.42 15.65 8.54
N ARG A 158 3.39 14.31 8.53
CA ARG A 158 2.22 13.51 8.94
C ARG A 158 1.72 13.80 10.36
N ASP A 159 2.59 14.23 11.27
CA ASP A 159 2.22 14.54 12.66
C ASP A 159 1.32 15.79 12.80
N ASP A 160 1.20 16.61 11.74
CA ASP A 160 0.23 17.71 11.69
C ASP A 160 -1.19 17.22 11.37
N TYR A 161 -1.32 15.97 10.90
CA TYR A 161 -2.56 15.39 10.35
C TYR A 161 -3.01 14.14 11.09
N VAL A 162 -2.08 13.29 11.52
CA VAL A 162 -2.37 12.04 12.24
C VAL A 162 -1.48 11.89 13.47
N VAL A 163 -2.00 11.18 14.47
CA VAL A 163 -1.25 10.69 15.63
C VAL A 163 -1.11 9.18 15.49
N ILE A 164 0.12 8.67 15.60
CA ILE A 164 0.35 7.22 15.69
C ILE A 164 0.33 6.82 17.17
N ASP A 165 -0.62 5.95 17.53
CA ASP A 165 -0.68 5.34 18.85
C ASP A 165 0.14 4.05 18.90
N PHE A 166 1.42 4.21 19.22
CA PHE A 166 2.37 3.09 19.35
C PHE A 166 2.01 2.09 20.46
N SER A 167 1.09 2.41 21.39
CA SER A 167 0.69 1.49 22.44
C SER A 167 -0.19 0.34 21.94
N HIS A 168 -0.74 0.48 20.73
CA HIS A 168 -1.60 -0.49 20.07
C HIS A 168 -0.98 -1.09 18.80
N VAL A 169 0.32 -0.84 18.55
CA VAL A 169 1.04 -1.42 17.41
C VAL A 169 1.54 -2.81 17.77
N ILE A 170 1.40 -3.77 16.85
CA ILE A 170 1.98 -5.11 16.96
C ILE A 170 3.48 -4.99 17.23
N SER A 171 3.95 -5.64 18.30
CA SER A 171 5.37 -5.61 18.66
C SER A 171 6.26 -6.06 17.50
N GLY A 172 7.26 -5.24 17.16
CA GLY A 172 8.17 -5.44 16.03
C GLY A 172 7.73 -4.75 14.74
N MET A 173 6.53 -4.17 14.67
CA MET A 173 6.01 -3.44 13.51
C MET A 173 6.07 -1.91 13.68
N GLU A 174 6.61 -1.42 14.79
CA GLU A 174 6.65 0.02 15.09
C GLU A 174 7.44 0.80 14.05
N SER A 175 8.45 0.18 13.43
CA SER A 175 9.27 0.81 12.39
C SER A 175 8.49 1.15 11.12
N ASN A 176 7.34 0.51 10.87
CA ASN A 176 6.51 0.80 9.70
C ASN A 176 5.84 2.18 9.76
N PHE A 177 5.89 2.84 10.93
CA PHE A 177 5.39 4.21 11.12
C PHE A 177 6.51 5.25 11.23
N ASN A 178 7.77 4.85 11.01
CA ASN A 178 8.89 5.79 10.97
C ASN A 178 8.66 6.78 9.84
N LYS A 179 8.91 8.07 10.13
CA LYS A 179 8.75 9.10 9.12
C LYS A 179 9.90 9.11 8.13
N ASP A 180 9.56 9.46 6.91
CA ASP A 180 10.47 9.73 5.81
C ASP A 180 11.34 10.94 6.10
N THR A 181 12.60 10.69 6.46
CA THR A 181 13.55 11.74 6.82
C THR A 181 14.05 12.57 5.63
N TYR A 182 13.84 12.11 4.40
CA TYR A 182 14.34 12.76 3.17
C TYR A 182 13.24 12.97 2.12
N TRP A 183 12.14 13.61 2.48
CA TRP A 183 11.00 13.79 1.60
C TRP A 183 11.26 14.67 0.35
N ARG A 184 10.53 14.40 -0.74
CA ARG A 184 10.36 15.31 -1.89
C ARG A 184 8.90 15.72 -1.96
N TYR A 185 8.61 17.01 -1.74
CA TYR A 185 7.29 17.54 -2.06
C TYR A 185 7.07 17.47 -3.57
N VAL A 186 5.96 16.88 -3.98
CA VAL A 186 5.54 16.82 -5.38
C VAL A 186 4.26 17.64 -5.62
N GLY A 187 4.03 18.66 -4.78
CA GLY A 187 3.07 19.74 -5.05
C GLY A 187 1.73 19.61 -4.36
N GLU A 188 1.48 18.55 -3.58
CA GLU A 188 0.20 18.27 -2.95
C GLU A 188 0.30 18.21 -1.41
N ASP A 189 -0.66 18.84 -0.75
CA ASP A 189 -0.84 18.77 0.69
C ASP A 189 -1.25 17.35 1.13
N TYR A 190 -1.08 17.06 2.42
CA TYR A 190 -1.42 15.75 2.98
C TYR A 190 -2.88 15.36 2.69
N ASN A 191 -3.09 14.15 2.16
CA ASN A 191 -4.40 13.65 1.81
C ASN A 191 -4.73 12.31 2.48
N TYR A 192 -5.61 12.35 3.49
CA TYR A 192 -6.15 11.15 4.17
C TYR A 192 -6.81 10.13 3.23
N ALA A 193 -7.30 10.58 2.07
CA ALA A 193 -7.95 9.72 1.08
C ALA A 193 -6.98 9.12 0.06
N SER A 194 -5.69 9.48 0.08
CA SER A 194 -4.67 8.95 -0.83
C SER A 194 -4.72 7.42 -0.88
N ILE A 195 -4.49 6.84 -2.07
CA ILE A 195 -4.31 5.40 -2.23
C ILE A 195 -3.06 4.89 -1.47
N MET A 196 -2.11 5.79 -1.16
CA MET A 196 -0.89 5.51 -0.40
C MET A 196 -1.06 5.71 1.11
N HIS A 197 -2.28 5.98 1.60
CA HIS A 197 -2.55 6.11 3.02
C HIS A 197 -3.17 4.81 3.58
N TYR A 198 -2.58 4.27 4.65
CA TYR A 198 -3.13 3.13 5.38
C TYR A 198 -4.34 3.47 6.25
N GLY A 199 -5.12 2.46 6.60
CA GLY A 199 -6.33 2.60 7.41
C GLY A 199 -6.07 2.78 8.91
N THR A 200 -7.14 3.11 9.65
CA THR A 200 -7.12 3.36 11.11
C THR A 200 -6.46 2.25 11.93
N TYR A 201 -6.57 1.00 11.50
CA TYR A 201 -6.14 -0.19 12.25
C TYR A 201 -4.87 -0.84 11.70
N ALA A 202 -4.13 -0.14 10.84
CA ALA A 202 -2.90 -0.64 10.26
C ALA A 202 -1.93 -1.13 11.35
N PHE A 203 -1.46 -2.37 11.27
CA PHE A 203 -0.57 -2.98 12.26
C PHE A 203 -1.09 -2.97 13.73
N SER A 204 -2.40 -2.88 13.93
CA SER A 204 -3.01 -2.94 15.27
C SER A 204 -2.89 -4.32 15.90
N ASP A 205 -2.53 -4.38 17.20
CA ASP A 205 -2.49 -5.61 17.99
C ASP A 205 -3.89 -6.13 18.39
N ASN A 206 -4.91 -5.29 18.20
CA ASN A 206 -6.32 -5.60 18.42
C ASN A 206 -7.18 -4.95 17.32
N TRP A 207 -6.98 -5.43 16.09
CA TRP A 207 -7.54 -4.87 14.86
C TRP A 207 -9.06 -4.67 14.91
N GLY A 208 -9.54 -3.52 14.44
CA GLY A 208 -10.96 -3.18 14.42
C GLY A 208 -11.50 -2.67 15.76
N ILE A 209 -10.67 -2.62 16.80
CA ILE A 209 -11.00 -2.05 18.12
C ILE A 209 -10.02 -0.93 18.45
N ASP A 210 -8.73 -1.23 18.48
CA ASP A 210 -7.71 -0.29 18.92
C ASP A 210 -7.01 0.35 17.71
N ALA A 211 -7.23 1.65 17.53
CA ALA A 211 -6.68 2.42 16.42
C ALA A 211 -5.18 2.67 16.60
N THR A 212 -4.42 2.53 15.52
CA THR A 212 -2.98 2.86 15.46
C THR A 212 -2.74 4.18 14.77
N ILE A 213 -3.50 4.49 13.71
CA ILE A 213 -3.47 5.78 13.02
C ILE A 213 -4.73 6.56 13.38
N VAL A 214 -4.58 7.67 14.10
CA VAL A 214 -5.69 8.49 14.57
C VAL A 214 -5.65 9.85 13.87
N PRO A 215 -6.62 10.19 13.01
CA PRO A 215 -6.66 11.50 12.37
C PRO A 215 -6.93 12.61 13.40
N THR A 216 -6.29 13.77 13.18
CA THR A 216 -6.50 14.97 14.00
C THR A 216 -7.85 15.63 13.72
N ASP A 217 -8.37 15.51 12.50
CA ASP A 217 -9.75 15.86 12.18
C ASP A 217 -10.69 14.69 12.53
N PRO A 218 -11.61 14.87 13.50
CA PRO A 218 -12.51 13.80 13.94
C PRO A 218 -13.56 13.39 12.90
N ASN A 219 -13.70 14.12 11.79
CA ASN A 219 -14.62 13.77 10.70
C ASN A 219 -13.99 12.87 9.64
N VAL A 220 -12.67 12.64 9.72
CA VAL A 220 -11.94 11.80 8.78
C VAL A 220 -12.10 10.33 9.17
N ILE A 221 -12.39 9.51 8.16
CA ILE A 221 -12.39 8.05 8.27
C ILE A 221 -11.26 7.53 7.39
N LEU A 222 -10.26 6.90 8.01
CA LEU A 222 -9.15 6.28 7.30
C LEU A 222 -9.53 4.85 6.91
N THR A 223 -9.36 4.53 5.63
CA THR A 223 -9.60 3.19 5.09
C THR A 223 -8.36 2.69 4.36
N GLU A 224 -8.20 1.37 4.34
CA GLU A 224 -7.09 0.71 3.65
C GLU A 224 -7.24 0.83 2.12
N ALA A 225 -6.15 0.58 1.39
CA ALA A 225 -6.16 0.63 -0.08
C ALA A 225 -7.21 -0.32 -0.70
N TYR A 226 -7.42 -1.52 -0.13
CA TYR A 226 -8.39 -2.49 -0.65
C TYR A 226 -9.85 -2.02 -0.56
N ASP A 227 -10.16 -1.01 0.27
CA ASP A 227 -11.49 -0.40 0.39
C ASP A 227 -11.70 0.79 -0.58
N LYS A 228 -10.67 1.16 -1.34
CA LYS A 228 -10.68 2.25 -2.33
C LYS A 228 -10.83 1.68 -3.74
N TYR A 229 -11.58 2.35 -4.61
CA TYR A 229 -11.85 1.90 -5.98
C TYR A 229 -10.99 2.58 -7.04
N GLU A 230 -10.31 3.66 -6.68
CA GLU A 230 -9.51 4.49 -7.58
C GLU A 230 -8.51 5.34 -6.77
N MET A 231 -7.46 5.86 -7.41
CA MET A 231 -6.58 6.84 -6.78
C MET A 231 -7.27 8.18 -6.60
N ALA A 232 -6.90 8.92 -5.55
CA ALA A 232 -7.36 10.27 -5.34
C ALA A 232 -6.81 11.22 -6.43
N GLN A 233 -7.48 12.36 -6.62
CA GLN A 233 -7.00 13.34 -7.59
C GLN A 233 -5.61 13.90 -7.22
N SER A 234 -5.30 14.03 -5.93
CA SER A 234 -3.96 14.42 -5.47
C SER A 234 -2.91 13.41 -5.93
N ASP A 235 -3.17 12.10 -5.76
CA ASP A 235 -2.26 11.03 -6.18
C ASP A 235 -1.90 11.18 -7.67
N ALA A 236 -2.92 11.42 -8.51
CA ALA A 236 -2.71 11.66 -9.94
C ALA A 236 -1.89 12.93 -10.23
N ASN A 237 -2.13 14.02 -9.49
CA ASN A 237 -1.39 15.27 -9.65
C ASN A 237 0.08 15.11 -9.25
N GLU A 238 0.35 14.37 -8.17
CA GLU A 238 1.71 14.06 -7.71
C GLU A 238 2.44 13.21 -8.74
N ILE A 239 1.79 12.17 -9.29
CA ILE A 239 2.34 11.36 -10.39
C ILE A 239 2.67 12.24 -11.58
N ASN A 240 1.74 13.12 -11.98
CA ASN A 240 1.94 14.00 -13.12
C ASN A 240 3.12 14.96 -12.89
N THR A 241 3.23 15.53 -11.69
CA THR A 241 4.35 16.39 -11.30
C THR A 241 5.67 15.62 -11.32
N LEU A 242 5.70 14.39 -10.78
CA LEU A 242 6.89 13.56 -10.72
C LEU A 242 7.40 13.18 -12.13
N TYR A 243 6.48 12.82 -13.02
CA TYR A 243 6.78 12.41 -14.40
C TYR A 243 6.81 13.57 -15.41
N SER A 244 6.62 14.80 -14.95
CA SER A 244 6.57 16.01 -15.81
C SER A 244 5.57 15.89 -16.95
N CYS A 245 4.40 15.33 -16.63
CA CYS A 245 3.19 15.52 -17.40
C CYS A 245 2.69 16.98 -17.18
#